data_AF-A0A453C345-F1
#
_entry.id   AF-A0A453C345-F1
#
_cell.length_a   1.000
_cell.length_b   1.000
_cell.length_c   1.000
_cell.angle_alpha   90.00
_cell.angle_beta   90.00
_cell.angle_gamma   90.00
#
_symmetry.space_group_name_H-M   'P 1'
#
loop_
_entity.id
_entity.type
_entity.pdbx_description
1 polymer ?
#
loop_
_entity_poly.entity_id
_entity_poly.type
_entity_poly.pdbx_seq_one_letter_code
_entity_poly.pdbx_strand_id
1 'polypeptide(L)'
;VVFSFCAAFLLGGIKAMVVGPVAAALMILGNVGVILVLFPAHVWWTIYSLIKTDRINAGLKLAVAIALPVLFGLWLGLGIFGSALVALGYGFFTPWISTFEAFRQESEAKKFVHGIVDGTWGTIKGSCTVVRDFADMCFHSYPVYLKELRECAQDREPLSIRLLDVPSCILVGLLGLIVDIPLYTVIALIKSPYMLFKGWQRLLHDLISREGPFLEPVCVPIAGLAILFWPLVVVGSVLLAVVSSIFVGLYGAVIVYQEKSFRRGASYVVTMVAEFDEYTNDWLYLREGTVLPK
;
A
#
# COMPACT_ATOMS: atom_id res chain seq x y z
N VAL A 1 -5.81 17.09 -30.81
CA VAL A 1 -5.20 16.55 -29.57
C VAL A 1 -5.58 17.38 -28.35
N VAL A 2 -5.25 18.67 -28.25
CA VAL A 2 -5.56 19.52 -27.08
C VAL A 2 -7.06 19.54 -26.74
N PHE A 3 -7.93 19.78 -27.73
CA PHE A 3 -9.38 19.76 -27.52
C PHE A 3 -9.89 18.41 -26.98
N SER A 4 -9.41 17.30 -27.55
CA SER A 4 -9.75 15.95 -27.11
C SER A 4 -9.26 15.66 -25.69
N PHE A 5 -8.09 16.19 -25.31
CA PHE A 5 -7.58 16.09 -23.95
C PHE A 5 -8.45 16.87 -22.97
N CYS A 6 -8.73 18.15 -23.26
CA CYS A 6 -9.59 18.98 -22.41
C CYS A 6 -11.00 18.39 -22.28
N ALA A 7 -11.56 17.85 -23.36
CA ALA A 7 -12.85 17.18 -23.34
C ALA A 7 -12.81 15.92 -22.46
N ALA A 8 -11.83 15.04 -22.65
CA ALA A 8 -11.68 13.83 -21.83
C ALA A 8 -11.46 14.15 -20.35
N PHE A 9 -10.66 15.18 -20.07
CA PHE A 9 -10.38 15.67 -18.73
C PHE A 9 -11.64 16.20 -18.03
N LEU A 10 -12.40 17.08 -18.68
CA LEU A 10 -13.63 17.64 -18.11
C LEU A 10 -14.72 16.58 -17.96
N LEU A 11 -14.91 15.72 -18.96
CA LEU A 11 -15.87 14.62 -18.90
C LEU A 11 -15.51 13.61 -17.80
N GLY A 12 -14.22 13.25 -17.70
CA GLY A 12 -13.71 12.41 -16.62
C GLY A 12 -13.94 13.08 -15.26
N GLY A 13 -13.66 14.39 -15.15
CA GLY A 13 -13.94 15.24 -14.00
C GLY A 13 -15.38 15.15 -13.52
N ILE A 14 -16.32 15.45 -14.42
CA ILE A 14 -17.76 15.41 -14.12
C ILE A 14 -18.17 14.00 -13.69
N LYS A 15 -17.71 12.95 -14.37
CA LYS A 15 -18.01 11.58 -13.96
C LYS A 15 -17.45 11.22 -12.59
N ALA A 16 -16.21 11.60 -12.29
CA ALA A 16 -15.61 11.38 -10.99
C ALA A 16 -16.41 12.10 -9.89
N MET A 17 -16.98 13.28 -10.18
CA MET A 17 -17.84 13.98 -9.22
C MET A 17 -19.22 13.33 -9.05
N VAL A 18 -19.79 12.73 -10.10
CA VAL A 18 -21.16 12.15 -10.05
C VAL A 18 -21.12 10.69 -9.60
N VAL A 19 -20.30 9.86 -10.25
CA VAL A 19 -20.21 8.41 -10.01
C VAL A 19 -19.24 8.10 -8.88
N GLY A 20 -18.18 8.88 -8.73
CA GLY A 20 -17.13 8.63 -7.74
C GLY A 20 -17.64 8.56 -6.30
N PRO A 21 -18.50 9.47 -5.82
CA PRO A 21 -19.08 9.37 -4.47
C PRO A 21 -19.91 8.10 -4.27
N VAL A 22 -20.66 7.68 -5.29
CA VAL A 22 -21.48 6.45 -5.22
C VAL A 22 -20.58 5.22 -5.18
N ALA A 23 -19.57 5.14 -6.04
CA ALA A 23 -18.57 4.07 -6.07
C ALA A 23 -17.80 3.98 -4.75
N ALA A 24 -17.33 5.12 -4.23
CA ALA A 24 -16.62 5.20 -2.97
C ALA A 24 -17.52 4.79 -1.78
N ALA A 25 -18.77 5.27 -1.73
CA ALA A 25 -19.71 4.89 -0.69
C ALA A 25 -20.00 3.39 -0.69
N LEU A 26 -20.21 2.79 -1.87
CA LEU A 26 -20.40 1.35 -2.00
C LEU A 26 -19.20 0.56 -1.47
N MET A 27 -17.98 0.96 -1.82
CA MET A 27 -16.77 0.30 -1.33
C MET A 27 -16.55 0.48 0.17
N ILE A 28 -16.77 1.70 0.69
CA ILE A 28 -16.62 1.98 2.13
C ILE A 28 -17.61 1.15 2.92
N LEU A 29 -18.91 1.23 2.58
CA LEU A 29 -19.95 0.50 3.30
C LEU A 29 -19.76 -1.01 3.17
N GLY A 30 -19.39 -1.49 1.98
CA GLY A 30 -19.08 -2.89 1.73
C GLY A 30 -17.92 -3.40 2.59
N ASN A 31 -16.75 -2.78 2.47
CA ASN A 31 -15.54 -3.22 3.18
C ASN A 31 -15.68 -3.05 4.69
N VAL A 32 -16.22 -1.93 5.17
CA VAL A 32 -16.44 -1.71 6.61
C VAL A 32 -17.47 -2.72 7.14
N GLY A 33 -18.53 -3.01 6.38
CA GLY A 33 -19.49 -4.05 6.71
C GLY A 33 -18.84 -5.43 6.84
N VAL A 34 -18.01 -5.82 5.87
CA VAL A 34 -17.23 -7.07 5.91
C VAL A 34 -16.33 -7.12 7.15
N ILE A 35 -15.58 -6.05 7.42
CA ILE A 35 -14.69 -5.95 8.58
C ILE A 35 -15.49 -6.15 9.87
N LEU A 36 -16.55 -5.38 10.09
CA LEU A 36 -17.32 -5.42 11.35
C LEU A 36 -18.04 -6.75 11.56
N VAL A 37 -18.61 -7.33 10.51
CA VAL A 37 -19.33 -8.61 10.58
C VAL A 37 -18.39 -9.78 10.81
N LEU A 38 -17.22 -9.81 10.15
CA LEU A 38 -16.26 -10.90 10.30
C LEU A 38 -15.31 -10.71 11.48
N PHE A 39 -15.20 -9.52 12.06
CA PHE A 39 -14.29 -9.25 13.16
C PHE A 39 -14.44 -10.21 14.35
N PRO A 40 -15.65 -10.52 14.87
CA PRO A 40 -15.81 -11.50 15.94
C PRO A 40 -15.31 -12.90 15.55
N ALA A 41 -15.55 -13.31 14.31
CA ALA A 41 -15.09 -14.58 13.79
C ALA A 41 -13.56 -14.61 13.65
N HIS A 42 -12.96 -13.53 13.14
CA HIS A 42 -11.50 -13.37 13.09
C HIS A 42 -10.90 -13.48 14.49
N VAL A 43 -11.41 -12.73 15.47
CA VAL A 43 -10.96 -12.79 16.87
C VAL A 43 -11.02 -14.22 17.42
N TRP A 44 -12.16 -14.89 17.22
CA TRP A 44 -12.34 -16.27 17.67
C TRP A 44 -11.34 -17.23 17.00
N TRP A 45 -11.19 -17.15 15.67
CA TRP A 45 -10.27 -18.02 14.92
C TRP A 45 -8.82 -17.81 15.34
N THR A 46 -8.38 -16.56 15.56
CA THR A 46 -7.01 -16.28 16.00
C THR A 46 -6.75 -16.84 17.38
N ILE A 47 -7.65 -16.60 18.34
CA ILE A 47 -7.50 -17.10 19.73
C ILE A 47 -7.51 -18.62 19.73
N TYR A 48 -8.44 -19.24 19.01
CA TYR A 48 -8.52 -20.70 18.89
C TYR A 48 -7.23 -21.29 18.30
N SER A 49 -6.72 -20.72 17.21
CA SER A 49 -5.45 -21.18 16.61
C SER A 49 -4.24 -20.93 17.50
N LEU A 50 -4.19 -19.82 18.24
CA LEU A 50 -3.10 -19.52 19.18
C LEU A 50 -3.06 -20.51 20.35
N ILE A 51 -4.22 -20.91 20.88
CA ILE A 51 -4.30 -21.90 21.95
C ILE A 51 -3.86 -23.27 21.43
N LYS A 52 -4.40 -23.67 20.26
CA LYS A 52 -4.26 -25.03 19.72
C LYS A 52 -2.95 -25.30 18.97
N THR A 53 -2.19 -24.28 18.57
CA THR A 53 -0.92 -24.50 17.88
C THR A 53 0.15 -25.03 18.82
N ASP A 54 0.84 -26.10 18.43
CA ASP A 54 2.02 -26.62 19.16
C ASP A 54 3.33 -26.01 18.66
N ARG A 55 3.27 -25.16 17.62
CA ARG A 55 4.43 -24.52 17.01
C ARG A 55 5.05 -23.43 17.90
N ILE A 56 4.30 -22.90 18.87
CA ILE A 56 4.71 -21.74 19.67
C ILE A 56 4.78 -22.15 21.14
N ASN A 57 5.88 -21.82 21.82
CA ASN A 57 6.01 -22.13 23.26
C ASN A 57 5.06 -21.28 24.14
N ALA A 58 4.84 -21.70 25.39
CA ALA A 58 3.91 -21.01 26.30
C ALA A 58 4.25 -19.53 26.54
N GLY A 59 5.56 -19.20 26.61
CA GLY A 59 6.02 -17.83 26.81
C GLY A 59 5.67 -16.91 25.63
N LEU A 60 5.87 -17.38 24.40
CA LEU A 60 5.52 -16.62 23.19
C LEU A 60 4.00 -16.58 22.98
N LYS A 61 3.26 -17.64 23.33
CA LYS A 61 1.78 -17.61 23.36
C LYS A 61 1.28 -16.49 24.27
N LEU A 62 1.85 -16.36 25.47
CA LEU A 62 1.49 -15.29 26.42
C LEU A 62 1.84 -13.91 25.86
N ALA A 63 3.04 -13.73 25.31
CA ALA A 63 3.45 -12.45 24.73
C ALA A 63 2.54 -12.02 23.57
N VAL A 64 2.21 -12.95 22.66
CA VAL A 64 1.28 -12.69 21.55
C VAL A 64 -0.13 -12.42 22.09
N ALA A 65 -0.60 -13.16 23.10
CA ALA A 65 -1.91 -12.94 23.71
C ALA A 65 -2.04 -11.53 24.33
N ILE A 66 -0.96 -11.01 24.94
CA ILE A 66 -0.92 -9.64 25.47
C ILE A 66 -0.92 -8.60 24.34
N ALA A 67 -0.22 -8.87 23.23
CA ALA A 67 -0.17 -7.97 22.07
C ALA A 67 -1.46 -8.02 21.22
N LEU A 68 -2.23 -9.10 21.30
CA LEU A 68 -3.37 -9.38 20.44
C LEU A 68 -4.46 -8.29 20.44
N PRO A 69 -4.85 -7.69 21.59
CA PRO A 69 -5.80 -6.59 21.60
C PRO A 69 -5.33 -5.37 20.80
N VAL A 70 -4.03 -5.05 20.89
CA VAL A 70 -3.43 -3.95 20.13
C VAL A 70 -3.42 -4.28 18.64
N LEU A 71 -3.05 -5.52 18.27
CA LEU A 71 -3.06 -5.97 16.87
C LEU A 71 -4.47 -5.95 16.26
N PHE A 72 -5.49 -6.34 17.02
CA PHE A 72 -6.88 -6.25 16.57
C PHE A 72 -7.37 -4.80 16.45
N GLY A 73 -6.99 -3.93 17.39
CA GLY A 73 -7.28 -2.50 17.30
C GLY A 73 -6.64 -1.87 16.06
N LEU A 74 -5.38 -2.21 15.77
CA LEU A 74 -4.68 -1.77 14.56
C LEU A 74 -5.33 -2.34 13.30
N TRP A 75 -5.63 -3.64 13.26
CA TRP A 75 -6.34 -4.25 12.12
C TRP A 75 -7.66 -3.56 11.83
N LEU A 76 -8.48 -3.30 12.86
CA LEU A 76 -9.77 -2.64 12.71
C LEU A 76 -9.60 -1.19 12.24
N GLY A 77 -8.75 -0.42 12.91
CA GLY A 77 -8.53 0.99 12.60
C GLY A 77 -7.91 1.19 11.22
N LEU A 78 -6.82 0.48 10.91
CA LEU A 78 -6.15 0.55 9.61
C LEU A 78 -7.01 -0.05 8.50
N GLY A 79 -7.78 -1.11 8.78
CA GLY A 79 -8.69 -1.71 7.82
C GLY A 79 -9.80 -0.73 7.39
N ILE A 80 -10.43 -0.05 8.34
CA ILE A 80 -11.46 0.96 8.07
C ILE A 80 -10.85 2.17 7.35
N PHE A 81 -9.76 2.73 7.90
CA PHE A 81 -9.10 3.91 7.33
C PHE A 81 -8.56 3.64 5.91
N GLY A 82 -7.85 2.52 5.74
CA GLY A 82 -7.33 2.08 4.45
C GLY A 82 -8.43 1.81 3.43
N SER A 83 -9.54 1.19 3.85
CA SER A 83 -10.70 1.00 2.97
C SER A 83 -11.28 2.33 2.49
N ALA A 84 -11.40 3.33 3.38
CA ALA A 84 -11.85 4.66 3.00
C ALA A 84 -10.90 5.34 2.01
N LEU A 85 -9.59 5.30 2.28
CA LEU A 85 -8.58 5.89 1.40
C LEU A 85 -8.59 5.24 0.00
N VAL A 86 -8.61 3.91 -0.06
CA VAL A 86 -8.65 3.15 -1.32
C VAL A 86 -9.97 3.41 -2.07
N ALA A 87 -11.10 3.45 -1.38
CA ALA A 87 -12.40 3.71 -1.99
C ALA A 87 -12.50 5.12 -2.59
N LEU A 88 -11.98 6.13 -1.88
CA LEU A 88 -11.93 7.51 -2.38
C LEU A 88 -11.01 7.62 -3.60
N GLY A 89 -9.82 7.01 -3.53
CA GLY A 89 -8.90 6.95 -4.68
C GLY A 89 -9.54 6.25 -5.88
N TYR A 90 -10.11 5.05 -5.69
CA TYR A 90 -10.77 4.30 -6.74
C TYR A 90 -11.94 5.09 -7.36
N GLY A 91 -12.83 5.62 -6.54
CA GLY A 91 -13.98 6.40 -7.01
C GLY A 91 -13.59 7.66 -7.79
N PHE A 92 -12.45 8.28 -7.45
CA PHE A 92 -11.96 9.48 -8.14
C PHE A 92 -11.17 9.16 -9.42
N PHE A 93 -10.20 8.24 -9.36
CA PHE A 93 -9.29 7.99 -10.49
C PHE A 93 -9.88 7.07 -11.57
N THR A 94 -10.68 6.07 -11.21
CA THR A 94 -11.21 5.10 -12.17
C THR A 94 -12.09 5.74 -13.26
N PRO A 95 -13.02 6.67 -12.93
CA PRO A 95 -13.78 7.40 -13.95
C PRO A 95 -12.93 8.28 -14.88
N TRP A 96 -11.81 8.83 -14.39
CA TRP A 96 -10.87 9.57 -15.24
C TRP A 96 -10.16 8.63 -16.20
N ILE A 97 -9.51 7.59 -15.69
CA ILE A 97 -8.72 6.66 -16.50
C ILE A 97 -9.58 6.03 -17.60
N SER A 98 -10.78 5.54 -17.24
CA SER A 98 -11.73 4.97 -18.21
C SER A 98 -12.19 5.97 -19.28
N THR A 99 -12.34 7.25 -18.93
CA THR A 99 -12.68 8.29 -19.92
C THR A 99 -11.51 8.54 -20.87
N PHE A 100 -10.28 8.61 -20.35
CA PHE A 100 -9.09 8.74 -21.20
C PHE A 100 -8.86 7.51 -22.10
N GLU A 101 -9.17 6.31 -21.61
CA GLU A 101 -9.14 5.08 -22.41
C GLU A 101 -10.22 5.08 -23.51
N ALA A 102 -11.42 5.59 -23.24
CA ALA A 102 -12.47 5.69 -24.25
C ALA A 102 -12.10 6.67 -25.37
N PHE A 103 -11.46 7.80 -25.03
CA PHE A 103 -10.97 8.78 -26.00
C PHE A 103 -9.76 8.30 -26.80
N ARG A 104 -9.16 7.15 -26.42
CA ARG A 104 -8.13 6.44 -27.19
C ARG A 104 -8.71 5.75 -28.44
N GLN A 105 -9.99 5.39 -28.47
CA GLN A 105 -10.56 4.64 -29.60
C GLN A 105 -10.72 5.51 -30.86
N GLU A 106 -10.42 5.01 -32.06
CA GLU A 106 -10.31 5.85 -33.28
C GLU A 106 -11.63 6.52 -33.76
N SER A 107 -12.80 5.96 -33.44
CA SER A 107 -14.09 6.40 -34.02
C SER A 107 -14.75 7.55 -33.23
N GLU A 108 -14.81 8.77 -33.81
CA GLU A 108 -15.37 9.98 -33.18
C GLU A 108 -16.78 9.82 -32.57
N ALA A 109 -17.73 9.19 -33.28
CA ALA A 109 -19.09 8.99 -32.76
C ALA A 109 -19.14 7.97 -31.60
N LYS A 110 -18.25 6.97 -31.63
CA LYS A 110 -18.13 5.97 -30.55
C LYS A 110 -17.36 6.54 -29.35
N LYS A 111 -16.40 7.45 -29.56
CA LYS A 111 -15.61 8.11 -28.48
C LYS A 111 -16.50 8.76 -27.43
N PHE A 112 -17.53 9.51 -27.83
CA PHE A 112 -18.40 10.21 -26.87
C PHE A 112 -19.40 9.28 -26.19
N VAL A 113 -19.97 8.31 -26.91
CA VAL A 113 -20.91 7.34 -26.32
C VAL A 113 -20.19 6.42 -25.34
N HIS A 114 -19.08 5.81 -25.77
CA HIS A 114 -18.23 4.98 -24.92
C HIS A 114 -17.59 5.84 -23.82
N GLY A 115 -17.19 7.07 -24.15
CA GLY A 115 -16.71 8.06 -23.20
C GLY A 115 -17.75 8.62 -22.23
N ILE A 116 -19.02 8.23 -22.29
CA ILE A 116 -20.05 8.52 -21.27
C ILE A 116 -20.42 7.23 -20.53
N VAL A 117 -20.63 6.13 -21.27
CA VAL A 117 -21.07 4.85 -20.72
C VAL A 117 -19.93 4.13 -19.99
N ASP A 118 -18.74 4.07 -20.58
CA ASP A 118 -17.57 3.43 -19.99
C ASP A 118 -16.98 4.32 -18.91
N GLY A 119 -16.79 3.73 -17.72
CA GLY A 119 -16.42 4.47 -16.51
C GLY A 119 -17.58 4.91 -15.61
N THR A 120 -18.84 4.76 -16.02
CA THR A 120 -19.99 4.99 -15.13
C THR A 120 -20.44 3.67 -14.48
N TRP A 121 -21.10 2.81 -15.25
CA TRP A 121 -21.54 1.49 -14.76
C TRP A 121 -20.38 0.54 -14.47
N GLY A 122 -19.31 0.63 -15.28
CA GLY A 122 -18.09 -0.16 -15.08
C GLY A 122 -17.44 0.11 -13.72
N THR A 123 -17.42 1.37 -13.27
CA THR A 123 -16.85 1.75 -11.97
C THR A 123 -17.70 1.19 -10.82
N ILE A 124 -19.04 1.28 -10.91
CA ILE A 124 -19.94 0.72 -9.89
C ILE A 124 -19.80 -0.80 -9.79
N LYS A 125 -19.81 -1.49 -10.94
CA LYS A 125 -19.60 -2.95 -10.98
C LYS A 125 -18.22 -3.32 -10.44
N GLY A 126 -17.20 -2.56 -10.81
CA GLY A 126 -15.84 -2.70 -10.31
C GLY A 126 -15.76 -2.55 -8.80
N SER A 127 -16.43 -1.55 -8.22
CA SER A 127 -16.56 -1.38 -6.78
C SER A 127 -17.17 -2.60 -6.09
N CYS A 128 -18.24 -3.19 -6.65
CA CYS A 128 -18.82 -4.42 -6.12
C CYS A 128 -17.83 -5.60 -6.19
N THR A 129 -17.06 -5.71 -7.27
CA THR A 129 -16.01 -6.73 -7.40
C THR A 129 -14.94 -6.54 -6.34
N VAL A 130 -14.47 -5.31 -6.11
CA VAL A 130 -13.44 -5.04 -5.08
C VAL A 130 -13.95 -5.42 -3.68
N VAL A 131 -15.20 -5.09 -3.34
CA VAL A 131 -15.79 -5.49 -2.06
C VAL A 131 -15.88 -7.02 -1.95
N ARG A 132 -16.28 -7.70 -3.02
CA ARG A 132 -16.36 -9.16 -3.05
C ARG A 132 -14.97 -9.79 -2.87
N ASP A 133 -13.96 -9.31 -3.58
CA ASP A 133 -12.61 -9.84 -3.49
C ASP A 133 -12.01 -9.62 -2.10
N PHE A 134 -12.31 -8.47 -1.48
CA PHE A 134 -11.94 -8.20 -0.08
C PHE A 134 -12.65 -9.14 0.91
N ALA A 135 -13.95 -9.39 0.69
CA ALA A 135 -14.71 -10.35 1.48
C ALA A 135 -14.16 -11.77 1.34
N ASP A 136 -13.86 -12.21 0.12
CA ASP A 136 -13.29 -13.53 -0.17
C ASP A 136 -11.93 -13.68 0.53
N MET A 137 -11.08 -12.65 0.51
CA MET A 137 -9.80 -12.66 1.24
C MET A 137 -10.02 -12.81 2.75
N CYS A 138 -10.97 -12.07 3.32
CA CYS A 138 -11.27 -12.11 4.75
C CYS A 138 -11.94 -13.42 5.19
N PHE A 139 -12.72 -14.05 4.31
CA PHE A 139 -13.46 -15.27 4.61
C PHE A 139 -12.67 -16.55 4.33
N HIS A 140 -11.82 -16.55 3.30
CA HIS A 140 -11.10 -17.75 2.86
C HIS A 140 -9.61 -17.71 3.18
N SER A 141 -8.90 -16.63 2.84
CA SER A 141 -7.44 -16.57 2.99
C SER A 141 -7.02 -16.56 4.46
N TYR A 142 -7.71 -15.77 5.30
CA TYR A 142 -7.35 -15.65 6.71
C TYR A 142 -7.53 -16.96 7.50
N PRO A 143 -8.66 -17.69 7.40
CA PRO A 143 -8.81 -18.98 8.07
C PRO A 143 -7.86 -20.06 7.57
N VAL A 144 -7.56 -20.07 6.27
CA VAL A 144 -6.59 -21.01 5.67
C VAL A 144 -5.21 -20.79 6.27
N TYR A 145 -4.75 -19.54 6.35
CA TYR A 145 -3.48 -19.21 7.01
C TYR A 145 -3.45 -19.70 8.47
N LEU A 146 -4.52 -19.44 9.23
CA LEU A 146 -4.64 -19.90 10.62
C LEU A 146 -4.72 -21.43 10.76
N LYS A 147 -5.24 -22.11 9.74
CA LYS A 147 -5.28 -23.57 9.65
C LYS A 147 -3.89 -24.13 9.38
N GLU A 148 -3.16 -23.57 8.43
CA GLU A 148 -1.76 -23.94 8.14
C GLU A 148 -0.85 -23.72 9.34
N LEU A 149 -1.01 -22.59 10.05
CA LEU A 149 -0.27 -22.31 11.29
C LEU A 149 -0.47 -23.38 12.38
N ARG A 150 -1.64 -24.02 12.38
CA ARG A 150 -1.99 -25.11 13.31
C ARG A 150 -1.51 -26.47 12.81
N GLU A 151 -1.60 -26.75 11.51
CA GLU A 151 -1.35 -28.07 10.92
C GLU A 151 0.12 -28.32 10.55
N CYS A 152 0.91 -27.29 10.19
CA CYS A 152 2.35 -27.43 9.92
C CYS A 152 3.21 -27.80 11.16
N ALA A 153 2.60 -28.12 12.30
CA ALA A 153 3.29 -28.48 13.54
C ALA A 153 3.93 -29.88 13.52
N GLN A 154 3.61 -30.74 12.57
CA GLN A 154 4.09 -32.14 12.57
C GLN A 154 5.55 -32.32 12.12
N ASP A 155 6.17 -31.35 11.43
CA ASP A 155 7.44 -31.58 10.72
C ASP A 155 8.53 -30.49 10.95
N ARG A 156 8.30 -29.51 11.83
CA ARG A 156 9.27 -28.43 12.13
C ARG A 156 9.44 -28.21 13.62
N GLU A 157 10.68 -27.89 14.03
CA GLU A 157 10.97 -27.51 15.41
C GLU A 157 10.11 -26.30 15.85
N PRO A 158 9.60 -26.32 17.09
CA PRO A 158 8.75 -25.25 17.60
C PRO A 158 9.53 -23.93 17.68
N LEU A 159 8.87 -22.86 17.24
CA LEU A 159 9.31 -21.48 17.36
C LEU A 159 9.37 -21.11 18.84
N SER A 160 10.57 -21.14 19.42
CA SER A 160 10.80 -20.94 20.85
C SER A 160 11.52 -19.63 21.11
N ILE A 161 10.83 -18.70 21.80
CA ILE A 161 11.44 -17.50 22.37
C ILE A 161 11.74 -17.77 23.83
N ARG A 162 12.97 -17.46 24.26
CA ARG A 162 13.26 -17.37 25.70
C ARG A 162 12.59 -16.10 26.20
N LEU A 163 11.87 -16.16 27.32
CA LEU A 163 11.22 -14.98 27.91
C LEU A 163 12.21 -13.82 28.16
N LEU A 164 13.49 -14.15 28.40
CA LEU A 164 14.59 -13.19 28.55
C LEU A 164 14.89 -12.39 27.28
N ASP A 165 14.58 -12.90 26.09
CA ASP A 165 14.82 -12.21 24.81
C ASP A 165 13.67 -11.25 24.44
N VAL A 166 12.49 -11.39 25.07
CA VAL A 166 11.30 -10.55 24.80
C VAL A 166 11.55 -9.06 25.12
N PRO A 167 12.12 -8.68 26.28
CA PRO A 167 12.45 -7.27 26.54
C PRO A 167 13.41 -6.68 25.49
N SER A 168 14.41 -7.46 25.05
CA SER A 168 15.34 -7.05 24.00
C SER A 168 14.63 -6.81 22.67
N CYS A 169 13.67 -7.68 22.30
CA CYS A 169 12.85 -7.50 21.10
C CYS A 169 12.00 -6.22 21.18
N ILE A 170 11.38 -5.97 22.34
CA ILE A 170 10.58 -4.75 22.57
C ILE A 170 11.46 -3.50 22.47
N LEU A 171 12.64 -3.50 23.11
CA LEU A 171 13.55 -2.37 23.08
C LEU A 171 14.05 -2.06 21.66
N VAL A 172 14.42 -3.08 20.87
CA VAL A 172 14.83 -2.85 19.48
C VAL A 172 13.67 -2.45 18.59
N GLY A 173 12.47 -3.01 18.79
CA GLY A 173 11.28 -2.58 18.07
C GLY A 173 10.96 -1.10 18.32
N LEU A 174 11.05 -0.65 19.58
CA LEU A 174 10.89 0.77 19.93
C LEU A 174 12.01 1.63 19.35
N LEU A 175 13.25 1.16 19.37
CA LEU A 175 14.38 1.83 18.72
C LEU A 175 14.12 2.01 17.22
N GLY A 176 13.66 0.96 16.54
CA GLY A 176 13.29 0.99 15.13
C GLY A 176 12.21 2.03 14.84
N LEU A 177 11.15 2.08 15.65
CA LEU A 177 10.12 3.12 15.50
C LEU A 177 10.65 4.54 15.73
N ILE A 178 11.52 4.73 16.72
CA ILE A 178 12.08 6.05 17.06
C ILE A 178 13.09 6.52 16.00
N VAL A 179 13.80 5.60 15.34
CA VAL A 179 14.86 5.93 14.38
C VAL A 179 14.33 5.95 12.95
N ASP A 180 13.67 4.88 12.50
CA ASP A 180 13.31 4.70 11.09
C ASP A 180 12.21 5.67 10.67
N ILE A 181 11.18 5.88 11.50
CA ILE A 181 10.08 6.79 11.16
C ILE A 181 10.60 8.20 10.84
N PRO A 182 11.33 8.90 11.74
CA PRO A 182 11.80 10.24 11.41
C PRO A 182 12.83 10.25 10.29
N LEU A 183 13.76 9.29 10.22
CA LEU A 183 14.82 9.30 9.20
C LEU A 183 14.26 9.02 7.81
N TYR A 184 13.38 8.02 7.65
CA TYR A 184 12.69 7.76 6.37
C TYR A 184 11.86 8.99 5.96
N THR A 185 11.16 9.61 6.90
CA THR A 185 10.38 10.82 6.64
C THR A 185 11.28 11.96 6.14
N VAL A 186 12.41 12.22 6.81
CA VAL A 186 13.36 13.28 6.43
C VAL A 186 13.96 13.00 5.05
N ILE A 187 14.44 11.78 4.80
CA ILE A 187 15.00 11.37 3.51
C ILE A 187 13.95 11.53 2.40
N ALA A 188 12.74 11.03 2.61
CA ALA A 188 11.65 11.12 1.64
C ALA A 188 11.26 12.58 1.36
N LEU A 189 11.18 13.44 2.39
CA LEU A 189 10.89 14.86 2.22
C LEU A 189 11.99 15.59 1.46
N ILE A 190 13.27 15.34 1.77
CA ILE A 190 14.41 15.96 1.08
C ILE A 190 14.46 15.52 -0.40
N LYS A 191 14.16 14.25 -0.68
CA LYS A 191 14.21 13.70 -2.04
C LYS A 191 12.95 13.96 -2.87
N SER A 192 11.83 14.28 -2.23
CA SER A 192 10.56 14.54 -2.91
C SER A 192 10.60 15.65 -3.98
N PRO A 193 11.32 16.79 -3.82
CA PRO A 193 11.41 17.80 -4.86
C PRO A 193 12.21 17.28 -6.07
N TYR A 194 13.27 16.51 -5.84
CA TYR A 194 14.05 15.90 -6.92
C TYR A 194 13.21 14.89 -7.70
N MET A 195 12.42 14.06 -7.01
CA MET A 195 11.46 13.14 -7.64
C MET A 195 10.41 13.89 -8.47
N LEU A 196 9.90 15.02 -7.96
CA LEU A 196 8.95 15.86 -8.66
C LEU A 196 9.54 16.42 -9.96
N PHE A 197 10.65 17.15 -9.88
CA PHE A 197 11.26 17.81 -11.03
C PHE A 197 11.85 16.84 -12.05
N LYS A 198 12.62 15.83 -11.62
CA LYS A 198 13.18 14.82 -12.54
C LYS A 198 12.09 13.98 -13.18
N GLY A 199 11.07 13.59 -12.40
CA GLY A 199 9.94 12.83 -12.93
C GLY A 199 9.17 13.61 -13.98
N TRP A 200 8.87 14.89 -13.74
CA TRP A 200 8.27 15.75 -14.76
C TRP A 200 9.15 15.91 -15.99
N GLN A 201 10.46 16.17 -15.81
CA GLN A 201 11.39 16.30 -16.93
C GLN A 201 11.40 15.04 -17.79
N ARG A 202 11.41 13.85 -17.16
CA ARG A 202 11.39 12.56 -17.86
C ARG A 202 10.07 12.34 -18.59
N LEU A 203 8.93 12.53 -17.92
CA LEU A 203 7.61 12.38 -18.55
C LEU A 203 7.41 13.36 -19.72
N LEU A 204 7.90 14.59 -19.60
CA LEU A 204 7.88 15.58 -20.69
C LEU A 204 8.82 15.18 -21.83
N HIS A 205 10.02 14.68 -21.51
CA HIS A 205 10.95 14.20 -22.53
C HIS A 205 10.39 13.00 -23.29
N ASP A 206 9.86 12.00 -22.59
CA ASP A 206 9.28 10.80 -23.22
C ASP A 206 8.06 11.17 -24.10
N LEU A 207 7.28 12.18 -23.70
CA LEU A 207 6.18 12.72 -24.49
C LEU A 207 6.65 13.44 -25.78
N ILE A 208 7.74 14.21 -25.72
CA ILE A 208 8.28 14.96 -26.87
C ILE A 208 9.02 14.03 -27.84
N SER A 209 9.85 13.13 -27.30
CA SER A 209 10.70 12.22 -28.07
C SER A 209 9.94 11.01 -28.61
N ARG A 210 8.69 10.79 -28.18
CA ARG A 210 7.86 9.61 -28.54
C ARG A 210 8.56 8.29 -28.23
N GLU A 211 9.21 8.22 -27.08
CA GLU A 211 9.91 7.01 -26.60
C GLU A 211 9.13 6.35 -25.45
N GLY A 212 9.35 5.06 -25.23
CA GLY A 212 8.75 4.30 -24.12
C GLY A 212 7.24 4.01 -24.29
N PRO A 213 6.40 4.06 -23.23
CA PRO A 213 4.97 3.72 -23.29
C PRO A 213 4.14 4.70 -24.16
N PHE A 214 4.77 5.70 -24.76
CA PHE A 214 4.15 6.79 -25.52
C PHE A 214 4.50 6.76 -27.02
N LEU A 215 4.94 5.60 -27.52
CA LEU A 215 5.30 5.39 -28.93
C LEU A 215 4.13 5.68 -29.89
N GLU A 216 2.91 5.39 -29.46
CA GLU A 216 1.71 5.55 -30.26
C GLU A 216 1.05 6.92 -29.99
N PRO A 217 0.65 7.67 -31.05
CA PRO A 217 -0.01 8.97 -30.91
C PRO A 217 -1.34 8.91 -30.14
N VAL A 218 -1.88 7.70 -29.98
CA VAL A 218 -3.10 7.40 -29.25
C VAL A 218 -2.89 7.43 -27.72
N CYS A 219 -1.65 7.25 -27.24
CA CYS A 219 -1.31 7.29 -25.81
C CYS A 219 -1.07 8.70 -25.25
N VAL A 220 -1.00 9.72 -26.12
CA VAL A 220 -0.71 11.12 -25.76
C VAL A 220 -1.67 11.68 -24.69
N PRO A 221 -2.99 11.41 -24.73
CA PRO A 221 -3.89 11.90 -23.68
C PRO A 221 -3.60 11.29 -22.29
N ILE A 222 -3.30 9.99 -22.24
CA ILE A 222 -2.98 9.28 -20.98
C ILE A 222 -1.65 9.78 -20.43
N ALA A 223 -0.67 10.05 -21.29
CA ALA A 223 0.61 10.65 -20.90
C ALA A 223 0.41 12.03 -20.25
N GLY A 224 -0.46 12.87 -20.82
CA GLY A 224 -0.81 14.17 -20.23
C GLY A 224 -1.46 14.05 -18.85
N LEU A 225 -2.28 13.00 -18.64
CA LEU A 225 -2.87 12.71 -17.33
C LEU A 225 -1.82 12.30 -16.30
N ALA A 226 -0.84 11.47 -16.70
CA ALA A 226 0.27 11.06 -15.85
C ALA A 226 1.15 12.25 -15.43
N ILE A 227 1.45 13.17 -16.35
CA ILE A 227 2.20 14.41 -16.04
C ILE A 227 1.43 15.27 -15.03
N LEU A 228 0.12 15.41 -15.20
CA LEU A 228 -0.71 16.22 -14.31
C LEU A 228 -0.83 15.62 -12.91
N PHE A 229 -0.94 14.30 -12.80
CA PHE A 229 -1.04 13.60 -11.52
C PHE A 229 0.29 13.22 -10.88
N TRP A 230 1.40 13.47 -11.56
CA TRP A 230 2.73 13.20 -11.01
C TRP A 230 2.96 13.78 -9.59
N PRO A 231 2.54 15.02 -9.26
CA PRO A 231 2.68 15.54 -7.89
C PRO A 231 1.97 14.70 -6.85
N LEU A 232 0.81 14.14 -7.19
CA LEU A 232 0.08 13.27 -6.27
C LEU A 232 0.82 11.95 -6.04
N VAL A 233 1.46 11.40 -7.08
CA VAL A 233 2.31 10.21 -6.96
C VAL A 233 3.49 10.48 -6.03
N VAL A 234 4.10 11.67 -6.11
CA VAL A 234 5.18 12.10 -5.21
C VAL A 234 4.68 12.23 -3.76
N VAL A 235 3.51 12.82 -3.53
CA VAL A 235 2.93 12.88 -2.18
C VAL A 235 2.63 11.46 -1.66
N GLY A 236 2.06 10.61 -2.51
CA GLY A 236 1.76 9.22 -2.20
C GLY A 236 3.01 8.41 -1.85
N SER A 237 4.14 8.62 -2.54
CA SER A 237 5.40 7.94 -2.25
C SER A 237 5.99 8.38 -0.91
N VAL A 238 5.91 9.66 -0.54
CA VAL A 238 6.31 10.15 0.78
C VAL A 238 5.45 9.51 1.87
N LEU A 239 4.12 9.53 1.72
CA LEU A 239 3.22 8.90 2.68
C LEU A 239 3.50 7.39 2.82
N LEU A 240 3.74 6.71 1.70
CA LEU A 240 4.08 5.30 1.69
C LEU A 240 5.41 5.02 2.40
N ALA A 241 6.42 5.86 2.22
CA ALA A 241 7.71 5.76 2.92
C ALA A 241 7.54 5.93 4.44
N VAL A 242 6.70 6.88 4.88
CA VAL A 242 6.38 7.05 6.30
C VAL A 242 5.70 5.81 6.85
N VAL A 243 4.70 5.27 6.15
CA VAL A 243 3.98 4.07 6.62
C VAL A 243 4.86 2.83 6.60
N SER A 244 5.68 2.63 5.57
CA SER A 244 6.57 1.47 5.45
C SER A 244 7.65 1.46 6.54
N SER A 245 8.15 2.63 6.93
CA SER A 245 9.17 2.77 7.99
C SER A 245 8.74 2.14 9.33
N ILE A 246 7.43 2.13 9.64
CA ILE A 246 6.89 1.48 10.84
C ILE A 246 7.14 -0.03 10.79
N PHE A 247 6.84 -0.66 9.66
CA PHE A 247 7.01 -2.10 9.48
C PHE A 247 8.47 -2.50 9.41
N VAL A 248 9.29 -1.72 8.69
CA VAL A 248 10.73 -1.95 8.58
C VAL A 248 11.39 -1.83 9.96
N GLY A 249 11.10 -0.77 10.72
CA GLY A 249 11.65 -0.58 12.05
C GLY A 249 11.25 -1.68 13.03
N LEU A 250 9.98 -2.09 13.02
CA LEU A 250 9.50 -3.21 13.86
C LEU A 250 10.13 -4.55 13.47
N TYR A 251 10.56 -4.73 12.21
CA TYR A 251 11.25 -5.94 11.78
C TYR A 251 12.60 -6.13 12.49
N GLY A 252 13.20 -5.06 13.04
CA GLY A 252 14.37 -5.17 13.91
C GLY A 252 14.14 -6.09 15.11
N ALA A 253 12.92 -6.16 15.66
CA ALA A 253 12.56 -7.09 16.73
C ALA A 253 12.61 -8.55 16.27
N VAL A 254 12.23 -8.82 15.01
CA VAL A 254 12.31 -10.15 14.40
C VAL A 254 13.78 -10.57 14.22
N ILE A 255 14.65 -9.64 13.85
CA ILE A 255 16.10 -9.90 13.75
C ILE A 255 16.70 -10.25 15.12
N VAL A 256 16.34 -9.52 16.19
CA VAL A 256 16.79 -9.88 17.55
C VAL A 256 16.37 -11.31 17.90
N TYR A 257 15.14 -11.68 17.53
CA TYR A 257 14.65 -13.03 17.77
C TYR A 257 15.44 -14.09 16.99
N GLN A 258 15.64 -13.90 15.69
CA GLN A 258 16.33 -14.85 14.82
C GLN A 258 17.81 -15.01 15.19
N GLU A 259 18.50 -13.89 15.42
CA GLU A 259 19.94 -13.86 15.69
C GLU A 259 20.28 -14.03 17.18
N LYS A 260 19.27 -14.05 18.06
CA LYS A 260 19.42 -14.06 19.53
C LYS A 260 20.37 -12.96 20.03
N SER A 261 20.40 -11.81 19.35
CA SER A 261 21.39 -10.75 19.58
C SER A 261 20.78 -9.37 19.45
N PHE A 262 20.80 -8.61 20.56
CA PHE A 262 20.38 -7.21 20.59
C PHE A 262 21.20 -6.36 19.61
N ARG A 263 22.52 -6.57 19.55
CA ARG A 263 23.43 -5.81 18.70
C ARG A 263 23.10 -5.98 17.21
N ARG A 264 22.70 -7.19 16.79
CA ARG A 264 22.29 -7.47 15.41
C ARG A 264 21.00 -6.75 15.04
N GLY A 265 20.01 -6.76 15.94
CA GLY A 265 18.77 -6.01 15.75
C GLY A 265 19.00 -4.50 15.67
N ALA A 266 19.82 -3.95 16.56
CA ALA A 266 20.17 -2.52 16.52
C ALA A 266 20.95 -2.15 15.25
N SER A 267 21.89 -3.00 14.80
CA SER A 267 22.58 -2.76 13.52
C SER A 267 21.64 -2.82 12.34
N TYR A 268 20.64 -3.72 12.35
CA TYR A 268 19.64 -3.80 11.28
C TYR A 268 18.89 -2.47 11.12
N VAL A 269 18.40 -1.89 12.21
CA VAL A 269 17.70 -0.59 12.19
C VAL A 269 18.55 0.49 11.50
N VAL A 270 19.82 0.63 11.92
CA VAL A 270 20.74 1.62 11.31
C VAL A 270 21.01 1.31 9.84
N THR A 271 21.24 0.04 9.48
CA THR A 271 21.52 -0.37 8.10
C THR A 271 20.32 -0.15 7.18
N MET A 272 19.09 -0.38 7.64
CA MET A 272 17.88 -0.19 6.83
C MET A 272 17.66 1.27 6.44
N VAL A 273 18.08 2.22 7.27
CA VAL A 273 18.04 3.64 6.91
C VAL A 273 19.02 3.94 5.77
N ALA A 274 20.24 3.42 5.86
CA ALA A 274 21.25 3.59 4.81
C ALA A 274 20.80 2.92 3.49
N GLU A 275 20.22 1.73 3.57
CA GLU A 275 19.66 1.03 2.41
C GLU A 275 18.53 1.83 1.75
N PHE A 276 17.64 2.43 2.54
CA PHE A 276 16.57 3.27 2.00
C PHE A 276 17.11 4.55 1.35
N ASP A 277 18.13 5.17 1.94
CA ASP A 277 18.80 6.31 1.31
C ASP A 277 19.41 5.92 -0.04
N GLU A 278 20.11 4.79 -0.11
CA GLU A 278 20.76 4.36 -1.35
C GLU A 278 19.73 3.93 -2.41
N TYR A 279 18.71 3.15 -2.01
CA TYR A 279 17.61 2.78 -2.90
C TYR A 279 16.94 4.00 -3.53
N THR A 280 16.72 5.05 -2.73
CA THR A 280 16.11 6.29 -3.24
C THR A 280 17.09 7.13 -4.06
N ASN A 281 18.41 7.04 -3.83
CA ASN A 281 19.42 7.62 -4.72
C ASN A 281 19.38 6.98 -6.11
N ASP A 282 19.37 5.64 -6.15
CA ASP A 282 19.31 4.85 -7.39
C ASP A 282 18.04 5.12 -8.17
N TRP A 283 16.89 5.11 -7.49
CA TRP A 283 15.59 5.41 -8.10
C TRP A 283 15.57 6.79 -8.77
N LEU A 284 16.28 7.76 -8.19
CA LEU A 284 16.35 9.12 -8.67
C LEU A 284 17.55 9.40 -9.58
N TYR A 285 18.37 8.39 -9.89
CA TYR A 285 19.65 8.55 -10.60
C TYR A 285 20.49 9.70 -9.99
N LEU A 286 20.56 9.73 -8.65
CA LEU A 286 21.43 10.62 -7.91
C LEU A 286 22.78 9.95 -7.70
N ARG A 287 23.84 10.73 -7.50
CA ARG A 287 25.17 10.18 -7.24
C ARG A 287 25.18 9.59 -5.82
N GLU A 288 25.79 8.42 -5.66
CA GLU A 288 26.00 7.77 -4.36
C GLU A 288 26.56 8.78 -3.34
N GLY A 289 25.96 8.82 -2.15
CA GLY A 289 26.39 9.70 -1.05
C GLY A 289 25.89 11.15 -1.11
N THR A 290 24.79 11.43 -1.82
CA THR A 290 24.19 12.77 -1.80
C THR A 290 23.16 12.92 -0.67
N VAL A 291 23.62 13.60 0.40
CA VAL A 291 22.83 14.26 1.48
C VAL A 291 22.48 13.43 2.74
N LEU A 292 23.37 12.56 3.25
CA LEU A 292 23.64 12.27 4.70
C LEU A 292 24.77 11.20 4.81
N PRO A 293 25.54 11.12 5.93
CA PRO A 293 26.85 10.44 5.96
C PRO A 293 26.75 8.91 6.12
N LYS A 294 27.81 8.22 5.66
CA LYS A 294 28.14 6.84 6.06
C LYS A 294 28.47 6.76 7.55
#